data_AF-A0A348USU5-F1
#
_entry.id   AF-A0A348USU5-F1
#
_cell.length_a   1.000
_cell.length_b   1.000
_cell.length_c   1.000
_cell.angle_alpha   90.00
_cell.angle_beta   90.00
_cell.angle_gamma   90.00
#
_symmetry.space_group_name_H-M   'P 1'
#
loop_
_entity.id
_entity.type
_entity.pdbx_description
1 polymer ?
#
loop_
_entity_poly.entity_id
_entity_poly.type
_entity_poly.pdbx_seq_one_letter_code
_entity_poly.pdbx_strand_id
1 'polypeptide(L)'
;MILGLDVGGTNTDVVFLSPKGVQKYVKVPTQPDNLFKSVLSGFTLILEDVDPGLVERVVISTTLTTNAIVQQTVTPVGIIVSAGPGI
;
A
#
# COMPACT_ATOMS: atom_id res chain seq x y z
N MET A 1 -0.68 -17.03 7.96
CA MET A 1 0.37 -16.43 7.09
C MET A 1 0.10 -14.94 6.86
N ILE A 2 1.10 -14.13 6.49
CA ILE A 2 0.97 -12.68 6.30
C ILE A 2 1.30 -12.29 4.85
N LEU A 3 0.48 -11.45 4.23
CA LEU A 3 0.82 -10.71 3.02
C LEU A 3 1.28 -9.30 3.39
N GLY A 4 2.50 -8.94 3.02
CA GLY A 4 3.03 -7.58 3.13
C GLY A 4 3.08 -6.91 1.77
N LEU A 5 2.72 -5.63 1.69
CA LEU A 5 2.78 -4.82 0.48
C LEU A 5 3.41 -3.48 0.77
N ASP A 6 4.30 -3.06 -0.13
CA ASP A 6 4.77 -1.68 -0.20
C ASP A 6 4.40 -1.07 -1.56
N VAL A 7 3.40 -0.20 -1.54
CA VAL A 7 2.89 0.50 -2.73
C VAL A 7 3.67 1.81 -2.90
N GLY A 8 4.73 1.76 -3.70
CA GLY A 8 5.51 2.93 -4.10
C GLY A 8 4.93 3.67 -5.30
N GLY A 9 5.55 4.80 -5.68
CA GLY A 9 5.14 5.57 -6.87
C GLY A 9 5.44 4.88 -8.22
N THR A 10 6.40 3.96 -8.25
CA THR A 10 6.84 3.28 -9.49
C THR A 10 6.56 1.79 -9.47
N ASN A 11 6.83 1.14 -8.33
CA ASN A 11 6.64 -0.29 -8.16
C ASN A 11 5.86 -0.56 -6.89
N THR A 12 5.10 -1.65 -6.92
CA THR A 12 4.46 -2.26 -5.76
C THR A 12 5.17 -3.58 -5.49
N ASP A 13 5.76 -3.68 -4.30
CA ASP A 13 6.44 -4.86 -3.80
C ASP A 13 5.46 -5.66 -2.93
N VAL A 14 5.34 -6.97 -3.16
CA VAL A 14 4.48 -7.86 -2.37
C VAL A 14 5.27 -9.05 -1.87
N VAL A 15 5.13 -9.37 -0.59
CA VAL A 15 5.81 -10.48 0.07
C VAL A 15 4.80 -11.38 0.79
N PHE A 16 4.99 -12.69 0.65
CA PHE A 16 4.23 -13.69 1.40
C PHE A 16 5.10 -14.28 2.50
N LEU A 17 4.68 -14.08 3.75
CA LEU A 17 5.43 -14.40 4.95
C LEU A 17 4.78 -15.54 5.72
N SER A 18 5.64 -16.47 6.14
CA SER A 18 5.30 -17.59 7.02
C SER A 18 6.06 -17.50 8.33
N PRO A 19 5.71 -18.32 9.34
CA PRO A 19 6.53 -18.47 10.55
C PRO A 19 7.98 -18.90 10.27
N LYS A 20 8.26 -19.49 9.10
CA LYS A 20 9.60 -19.89 8.65
C LYS A 20 10.35 -18.79 7.90
N GLY A 21 9.75 -17.62 7.70
CA GLY A 21 10.30 -16.50 6.93
C GLY A 21 9.56 -16.22 5.62
N VAL A 22 10.21 -15.48 4.71
CA VAL A 22 9.69 -15.10 3.39
C VAL A 22 9.58 -16.35 2.50
N GLN A 23 8.38 -16.62 1.99
CA GLN A 23 8.10 -17.75 1.12
C GLN A 23 8.12 -17.35 -0.36
N LYS A 24 7.58 -16.16 -0.68
CA LYS A 24 7.49 -15.66 -2.05
C LYS A 24 7.57 -14.13 -2.03
N TYR A 25 8.08 -13.56 -3.11
CA TYR A 25 8.04 -12.12 -3.38
C TYR A 25 7.68 -11.88 -4.84
N VAL A 26 6.95 -10.81 -5.12
CA VAL A 26 6.70 -10.33 -6.48
C VAL A 26 6.81 -8.82 -6.52
N LYS A 27 7.22 -8.29 -7.67
CA LYS A 27 7.28 -6.86 -7.96
C LYS A 27 6.41 -6.59 -9.17
N VAL A 28 5.48 -5.66 -9.04
CA VAL A 28 4.60 -5.23 -10.14
C VAL A 28 4.71 -3.71 -10.34
N PRO A 29 4.54 -3.20 -11.56
CA PRO A 29 4.46 -1.76 -11.78
C PRO A 29 3.28 -1.14 -11.01
N THR A 30 3.54 0.01 -10.36
CA THR A 30 2.47 0.83 -9.79
C THR A 30 1.74 1.54 -10.92
N GLN A 31 0.41 1.53 -10.87
CA GLN A 31 -0.50 2.30 -11.71
C GLN A 31 -1.08 3.42 -10.84
N PRO A 32 -0.50 4.64 -10.87
CA PRO A 32 -0.91 5.73 -9.98
C PRO A 32 -2.39 6.09 -10.13
N ASP A 33 -2.91 6.03 -11.36
CA ASP A 33 -4.31 6.31 -11.68
C ASP A 33 -5.28 5.19 -11.24
N ASN A 34 -4.74 4.01 -10.88
CA ASN A 34 -5.54 2.86 -10.43
C ASN A 34 -4.74 1.96 -9.48
N LEU A 35 -4.56 2.42 -8.25
CA LEU A 35 -3.85 1.70 -7.20
C LEU A 35 -4.48 0.35 -6.89
N PHE A 36 -5.80 0.25 -6.99
CA PHE A 36 -6.52 -1.00 -6.77
C PHE A 36 -6.04 -2.08 -7.73
N LYS A 37 -5.83 -1.73 -9.01
CA LYS A 37 -5.32 -2.67 -10.02
C LYS A 37 -3.87 -3.09 -9.74
N SER A 38 -3.03 -2.21 -9.21
CA SER A 38 -1.67 -2.59 -8.79
C SER A 38 -1.67 -3.58 -7.63
N VAL A 39 -2.47 -3.32 -6.59
CA VAL A 39 -2.62 -4.23 -5.46
C VAL A 39 -3.16 -5.58 -5.91
N LEU A 40 -4.22 -5.58 -6.73
CA LEU A 40 -4.82 -6.81 -7.23
C LEU A 40 -3.84 -7.62 -8.09
N SER A 41 -3.06 -6.96 -8.95
CA SER A 41 -2.04 -7.64 -9.77
C SER A 41 -0.96 -8.30 -8.89
N GLY A 42 -0.54 -7.62 -7.82
CA GLY A 42 0.37 -8.17 -6.84
C GLY A 42 -0.20 -9.40 -6.12
N PHE A 43 -1.47 -9.35 -5.72
CA PHE A 43 -2.18 -10.48 -5.10
C PHE A 43 -2.34 -11.67 -6.02
N THR A 44 -2.78 -11.46 -7.26
CA THR A 44 -2.95 -12.54 -8.22
C THR A 44 -1.63 -13.28 -8.45
N LEU A 45 -0.51 -12.56 -8.61
CA LEU A 45 0.79 -13.18 -8.87
C LEU A 45 1.39 -13.86 -7.63
N ILE A 46 1.29 -13.23 -6.45
CA ILE A 46 1.86 -13.82 -5.23
C ILE A 46 1.05 -15.06 -4.80
N LEU A 47 -0.26 -15.09 -5.03
CA LEU A 47 -1.15 -16.17 -4.62
C LEU A 47 -1.44 -17.22 -5.70
N GLU A 48 -0.83 -17.15 -6.88
CA GLU A 48 -1.09 -18.07 -8.01
C GLU A 48 -1.10 -19.57 -7.63
N ASP A 49 -0.18 -19.97 -6.74
CA ASP A 49 -0.05 -21.36 -6.23
C ASP A 49 -0.28 -21.47 -4.72
N VAL A 50 -0.94 -20.48 -4.11
CA VAL A 50 -1.18 -20.43 -2.67
C VAL A 50 -2.68 -20.34 -2.42
N ASP A 51 -3.21 -21.25 -1.61
CA ASP A 51 -4.60 -21.14 -1.14
C ASP A 51 -4.81 -19.80 -0.39
N PRO A 52 -5.67 -18.90 -0.90
CA PRO A 52 -5.95 -17.63 -0.25
C PRO A 52 -6.49 -17.79 1.18
N GLY A 53 -7.10 -18.93 1.51
CA GLY A 53 -7.58 -19.25 2.86
C GLY A 53 -6.46 -19.32 3.92
N LEU A 54 -5.20 -19.43 3.52
CA LEU A 54 -4.03 -19.42 4.42
C LEU A 54 -3.58 -18.02 4.84
N VAL A 55 -4.08 -16.98 4.16
CA VAL A 55 -3.77 -15.58 4.48
C VAL A 55 -4.60 -15.16 5.70
N GLU A 56 -3.92 -14.89 6.81
CA GLU A 56 -4.56 -14.44 8.06
C GLU A 56 -4.55 -12.92 8.19
N ARG A 57 -3.62 -12.25 7.50
CA ARG A 57 -3.42 -10.80 7.59
C ARG A 57 -2.82 -10.26 6.31
N VAL A 58 -3.31 -9.09 5.91
CA VAL A 58 -2.71 -8.24 4.88
C VAL A 58 -2.20 -6.96 5.55
N VAL A 59 -0.95 -6.60 5.31
CA VAL A 59 -0.32 -5.36 5.77
C VAL A 59 0.05 -4.56 4.54
N ILE A 60 -0.50 -3.34 4.43
CA ILE A 60 -0.27 -2.46 3.29
C ILE A 60 0.43 -1.20 3.79
N SER A 61 1.63 -0.94 3.29
CA SER A 61 2.32 0.34 3.38
C SER A 61 2.28 1.04 2.03
N THR A 62 2.33 2.37 2.04
CA THR A 62 2.42 3.16 0.81
C THR A 62 3.19 4.46 1.06
N THR A 63 3.90 4.93 0.03
CA THR A 63 4.57 6.24 0.02
C THR A 63 3.77 7.32 -0.69
N LEU A 64 2.59 7.00 -1.24
CA LEU A 64 1.83 7.91 -2.09
C LEU A 64 1.36 9.16 -1.34
N THR A 65 0.92 9.02 -0.10
CA THR A 65 0.54 10.17 0.75
C THR A 65 1.72 11.11 0.95
N THR A 66 2.90 10.56 1.27
CA THR A 66 4.12 11.34 1.46
C THR A 66 4.52 12.04 0.16
N ASN A 67 4.45 11.34 -0.98
CA ASN A 67 4.75 11.92 -2.29
C ASN A 67 3.79 13.06 -2.62
N ALA A 68 2.50 12.91 -2.34
CA ALA A 68 1.51 13.96 -2.60
C ALA A 68 1.79 15.24 -1.78
N ILE A 69 2.23 15.10 -0.53
CA ILE A 69 2.64 16.23 0.32
C ILE A 69 3.89 16.90 -0.26
N VAL A 70 4.95 16.12 -0.55
CA VAL A 70 6.23 16.65 -1.06
C VAL A 70 6.08 17.31 -2.43
N GLN A 71 5.22 16.76 -3.29
CA GLN A 71 4.96 17.25 -4.64
C GLN A 71 3.87 18.32 -4.70
N GLN A 72 3.25 18.67 -3.56
CA GLN A 72 2.17 19.65 -3.48
C GLN A 72 0.97 19.32 -4.40
N THR A 73 0.65 18.03 -4.55
CA THR A 73 -0.47 17.54 -5.38
C THR A 73 -1.71 17.18 -4.57
N VAL A 74 -1.71 17.47 -3.26
CA VAL A 74 -2.86 17.26 -2.38
C VAL A 74 -4.04 18.15 -2.78
N THR A 75 -5.26 17.63 -2.62
CA THR A 75 -6.48 18.41 -2.86
C THR A 75 -6.61 19.55 -1.86
N PRO A 76 -7.04 20.76 -2.28
CA PRO A 76 -7.29 21.87 -1.36
C PRO A 76 -8.28 21.48 -0.26
N VAL A 77 -7.99 21.89 0.98
CA VAL A 77 -8.84 21.68 2.14
C VAL A 77 -9.16 23.01 2.83
N GLY A 78 -10.36 23.14 3.37
CA GLY A 78 -10.73 24.25 4.24
C GLY A 78 -10.42 23.93 5.70
N ILE A 79 -9.99 24.93 6.46
CA ILE A 79 -9.78 24.81 7.91
C ILE A 79 -10.63 25.89 8.59
N ILE A 80 -11.45 25.48 9.57
CA ILE A 80 -12.17 26.38 10.47
C ILE A 80 -11.52 26.28 11.84
N VAL A 81 -11.04 27.40 12.36
CA VAL A 81 -10.42 27.50 13.69
C VAL A 81 -11.22 28.48 14.55
N SER A 82 -11.38 28.16 15.84
CA SER A 82 -11.85 29.10 16.85
C SER A 82 -10.65 29.63 17.63
N ALA A 83 -10.67 30.93 17.94
CA ALA A 83 -9.70 31.49 18.86
C ALA A 83 -9.76 30.77 20.22
N GLY A 84 -8.59 30.44 20.76
CA GLY A 84 -8.44 30.00 22.14
C GLY A 84 -8.31 31.21 23.09
N PRO A 85 -8.30 30.99 24.41
CA PRO A 85 -8.33 32.06 25.43
C PRO A 85 -7.08 32.99 25.49
N GLY A 86 -6.22 32.97 24.47
CA GLY A 86 -4.99 33.77 24.39
C GLY A 86 -4.80 34.50 23.05
N ILE A 87 -5.85 34.61 22.23
CA ILE A 87 -5.96 35.53 21.09
C ILE A 87 -7.04 36.55 21.42
#